data_AF-A0A350IB33-F1
#
_entry.id   AF-A0A350IB33-F1
#
_cell.length_a   1.000
_cell.length_b   1.000
_cell.length_c   1.000
_cell.angle_alpha   90.00
_cell.angle_beta   90.00
_cell.angle_gamma   90.00
#
_symmetry.space_group_name_H-M   'P 1'
#
loop_
_entity.id
_entity.type
_entity.pdbx_description
1 polymer ?
#
loop_
_entity_poly.entity_id
_entity_poly.type
_entity_poly.pdbx_seq_one_letter_code
_entity_poly.pdbx_strand_id
1 'polypeptide(L)'
;MKFYVNGTRRGLGKYIYDRLNVVETLEECDVFINCKHDGFLQVDLLYKACELGKRVINIGSYASDWIFHPQQKKYTYAIEKKALRDANSQLFDNGYNTTCLNLGYLDSESVEHITSNKMTHRSVVNNIEWILTHPHRVKEITITPNESKKENKYNDQVVKEIGTLAYDERITISDNLRDYSTMYANCYKQLHQFGQYDLEKVRAEVAVLLEAHELHDNQIMLQSLDGKDFYTGITQVSKIPEGIVENDFDKLNVHEDSEIARFINDLGITRARLLVLPEKTCYTFHFDPTSRIHLVVKTNEWAFMADEKWRLFHMPDDGYPWYVDTTYPHTAINSALEDRIHIMGRAPQKPYK
;
A
#
# COMPACT_ATOMS: atom_id res chain seq x y z
N MET A 1 22.90 -4.35 13.70
CA MET A 1 22.38 -3.17 14.44
C MET A 1 21.90 -3.63 15.81
N LYS A 2 22.50 -3.11 16.87
CA LYS A 2 22.22 -3.39 18.29
C LYS A 2 21.42 -2.24 18.87
N PHE A 3 20.42 -2.55 19.69
CA PHE A 3 19.56 -1.55 20.32
C PHE A 3 19.82 -1.48 21.82
N TYR A 4 19.68 -0.30 22.42
CA TYR A 4 19.49 -0.16 23.86
C TYR A 4 18.15 0.52 24.11
N VAL A 5 17.37 0.02 25.06
CA VAL A 5 16.06 0.60 25.43
C VAL A 5 16.01 0.72 26.95
N ASN A 6 15.69 1.90 27.47
CA ASN A 6 15.47 2.07 28.91
C ASN A 6 14.01 1.78 29.28
N GLY A 7 13.76 1.34 30.52
CA GLY A 7 12.40 1.09 31.02
C GLY A 7 11.74 -0.19 30.47
N THR A 8 12.49 -1.28 30.39
CA THR A 8 12.07 -2.55 29.75
C THR A 8 11.18 -3.45 30.60
N ARG A 9 10.75 -3.02 31.79
CA ARG A 9 9.99 -3.88 32.72
C ARG A 9 8.54 -4.13 32.32
N ARG A 10 7.87 -3.14 31.72
CA ARG A 10 6.45 -3.20 31.32
C ARG A 10 6.11 -2.21 30.20
N GLY A 11 4.89 -2.29 29.67
CA GLY A 11 4.38 -1.35 28.66
C GLY A 11 5.20 -1.33 27.36
N LEU A 12 5.30 -0.17 26.74
CA LEU A 12 6.02 0.01 25.47
C LEU A 12 7.49 -0.45 25.54
N GLY A 13 8.21 -0.13 26.63
CA GLY A 13 9.62 -0.50 26.77
C GLY A 13 9.83 -2.01 26.76
N LYS A 14 8.97 -2.78 27.46
CA LYS A 14 8.98 -4.26 27.41
C LYS A 14 8.63 -4.77 26.01
N TYR A 15 7.62 -4.19 25.39
CA TYR A 15 7.16 -4.59 24.05
C TYR A 15 8.26 -4.45 23.00
N ILE A 16 9.03 -3.37 23.05
CA ILE A 16 10.19 -3.12 22.17
C ILE A 16 11.34 -4.08 22.51
N TYR A 17 11.65 -4.26 23.79
CA TYR A 17 12.70 -5.18 24.25
C TYR A 17 12.50 -6.61 23.71
N ASP A 18 11.27 -7.10 23.72
CA ASP A 18 10.93 -8.45 23.24
C ASP A 18 11.05 -8.64 21.72
N ARG A 19 11.21 -7.55 20.95
CA ARG A 19 11.14 -7.56 19.48
C ARG A 19 12.40 -7.10 18.78
N LEU A 20 13.30 -6.43 19.50
CA LEU A 20 14.56 -5.94 18.95
C LEU A 20 15.75 -6.68 19.55
N ASN A 21 16.86 -6.70 18.84
CA ASN A 21 18.13 -7.22 19.36
C ASN A 21 18.73 -6.21 20.36
N VAL A 22 18.28 -6.28 21.61
CA VAL A 22 18.66 -5.34 22.69
C VAL A 22 19.91 -5.82 23.43
N VAL A 23 20.83 -4.88 23.67
CA VAL A 23 22.00 -5.04 24.54
C VAL A 23 21.77 -4.40 25.91
N GLU A 24 22.64 -4.70 26.87
CA GLU A 24 22.45 -4.30 28.27
C GLU A 24 22.86 -2.85 28.56
N THR A 25 23.73 -2.27 27.73
CA THR A 25 24.32 -0.94 27.96
C THR A 25 24.14 0.00 26.79
N LEU A 26 24.12 1.31 27.07
CA LEU A 26 24.05 2.37 26.07
C LEU A 26 25.32 2.39 25.20
N GLU A 27 26.46 2.07 25.80
CA GLU A 27 27.77 2.05 25.18
C GLU A 27 27.88 0.97 24.08
N GLU A 28 27.20 -0.17 24.26
CA GLU A 28 27.21 -1.30 23.32
C GLU A 28 26.24 -1.16 22.14
N CYS A 29 25.28 -0.23 22.18
CA CYS A 29 24.26 -0.13 21.15
C CYS A 29 24.71 0.73 19.96
N ASP A 30 24.04 0.53 18.82
CA ASP A 30 24.10 1.44 17.67
C ASP A 30 22.96 2.47 17.74
N VAL A 31 21.79 2.03 18.23
CA VAL A 31 20.57 2.83 18.35
C VAL A 31 20.06 2.81 19.79
N PHE A 32 19.86 3.99 20.37
CA PHE A 32 19.23 4.16 21.68
C PHE A 32 17.76 4.56 21.53
N ILE A 33 16.86 3.77 22.11
CA ILE A 33 15.45 4.12 22.27
C ILE A 33 15.23 4.65 23.68
N ASN A 34 15.12 5.97 23.78
CA ASN A 34 14.91 6.68 25.04
C ASN A 34 13.42 6.70 25.40
N CYS A 35 12.95 5.63 26.01
CA CYS A 35 11.55 5.29 26.25
C CYS A 35 11.03 5.66 27.66
N LYS A 36 11.82 5.43 28.71
CA LYS A 36 11.38 5.59 30.10
C LYS A 36 11.24 7.06 30.47
N HIS A 37 10.03 7.49 30.84
CA HIS A 37 9.83 8.78 31.51
C HIS A 37 10.24 8.68 32.99
N ASP A 38 11.06 9.64 33.44
CA ASP A 38 11.55 9.76 34.82
C ASP A 38 12.10 11.17 35.04
N GLY A 39 11.20 12.16 35.20
CA GLY A 39 11.60 13.56 35.27
C GLY A 39 12.35 14.01 34.02
N PHE A 40 13.49 14.69 34.23
CA PHE A 40 14.40 15.14 33.16
C PHE A 40 15.44 14.10 32.72
N LEU A 41 15.44 12.87 33.27
CA LEU A 41 16.43 11.84 32.95
C LEU A 41 16.51 11.52 31.46
N GLN A 42 15.39 11.63 30.73
CA GLN A 42 15.41 11.44 29.28
C GLN A 42 16.29 12.48 28.58
N VAL A 43 16.30 13.72 29.05
CA VAL A 43 17.16 14.79 28.52
C VAL A 43 18.63 14.44 28.78
N ASP A 44 18.96 14.05 30.01
CA ASP A 44 20.34 13.70 30.38
C ASP A 44 20.87 12.52 29.55
N LEU A 45 20.05 11.47 29.38
CA LEU A 45 20.40 10.31 28.58
C LEU A 45 20.53 10.62 27.09
N LEU A 46 19.75 11.57 26.58
CA LEU A 46 19.85 12.04 25.19
C LEU A 46 21.22 12.70 24.94
N TYR A 47 21.65 13.62 25.80
CA TYR A 47 22.98 14.23 25.70
C TYR A 47 24.09 13.17 25.78
N LYS A 48 24.04 12.29 26.78
CA LYS A 48 25.01 11.20 26.94
C LYS A 48 25.10 10.31 25.69
N ALA A 49 23.95 9.94 25.12
CA ALA A 49 23.92 9.10 23.93
C ALA A 49 24.51 9.82 22.69
N CYS A 50 24.29 11.14 22.56
CA CYS A 50 24.89 11.94 21.50
C CYS A 50 26.41 12.05 21.64
N GLU A 51 26.93 12.25 22.86
CA GLU A 51 28.37 12.24 23.14
C GLU A 51 29.03 10.90 22.77
N LEU A 52 28.30 9.80 22.97
CA LEU A 52 28.71 8.46 22.56
C LEU A 52 28.51 8.16 21.05
N GLY A 53 28.09 9.15 20.27
CA GLY A 53 27.88 9.03 18.81
C GLY A 53 26.74 8.11 18.42
N LYS A 54 25.76 7.88 19.31
CA LYS A 54 24.64 6.97 19.07
C LYS A 54 23.55 7.63 18.23
N ARG A 55 22.83 6.83 17.44
CA ARG A 55 21.54 7.25 16.89
C ARG A 55 20.49 7.17 18.00
N VAL A 56 19.68 8.20 18.19
CA VAL A 56 18.70 8.25 19.29
C VAL A 56 17.29 8.44 18.77
N ILE A 57 16.35 7.64 19.28
CA ILE A 57 14.91 7.86 19.10
C ILE A 57 14.31 8.11 20.47
N ASN A 58 13.89 9.35 20.70
CA ASN A 58 13.24 9.78 21.93
C ASN A 58 11.74 9.51 21.85
N ILE A 59 11.22 8.73 22.80
CA ILE A 59 9.77 8.58 22.96
C ILE A 59 9.26 9.83 23.68
N GLY A 60 8.80 10.78 22.87
CA GLY A 60 8.17 12.02 23.26
C GLY A 60 6.70 11.85 23.64
N SER A 61 5.95 12.95 23.63
CA SER A 61 4.50 12.91 23.86
C SER A 61 3.84 14.12 23.22
N TYR A 62 2.65 13.90 22.63
CA TYR A 62 1.76 14.99 22.19
C TYR A 62 1.38 15.93 23.34
N ALA A 63 1.42 15.47 24.60
CA ALA A 63 1.22 16.32 25.77
C ALA A 63 2.22 17.48 25.86
N SER A 64 3.38 17.41 25.18
CA SER A 64 4.36 18.51 25.13
C SER A 64 3.82 19.78 24.47
N ASP A 65 2.75 19.69 23.67
CA ASP A 65 2.05 20.86 23.11
C ASP A 65 1.06 21.48 24.12
N TRP A 66 0.67 20.74 25.15
CA TRP A 66 -0.35 21.13 26.14
C TRP A 66 0.27 21.74 27.40
N ILE A 67 1.11 22.77 27.22
CA ILE A 67 1.76 23.48 28.33
C ILE A 67 0.71 24.20 29.20
N PHE A 68 -0.31 24.75 28.56
CA PHE A 68 -1.53 25.17 29.24
C PHE A 68 -2.55 24.03 29.20
N HIS A 69 -2.88 23.47 30.36
CA HIS A 69 -3.85 22.39 30.47
C HIS A 69 -5.13 22.85 31.18
N PRO A 70 -6.31 22.79 30.54
CA PRO A 70 -7.53 23.35 31.08
C PRO A 70 -8.00 22.66 32.37
N GLN A 71 -7.71 21.37 32.54
CA GLN A 71 -8.10 20.61 33.74
C GLN A 71 -6.96 20.36 34.75
N GLN A 72 -5.72 20.80 34.48
CA GLN A 72 -4.57 20.49 35.36
C GLN A 72 -3.74 21.74 35.63
N LYS A 73 -3.75 22.20 36.89
CA LYS A 73 -3.01 23.39 37.33
C LYS A 73 -1.48 23.21 37.32
N LYS A 74 -1.00 21.97 37.48
CA LYS A 74 0.42 21.60 37.41
C LYS A 74 0.57 20.36 36.52
N TYR A 75 1.09 20.54 35.31
CA TYR A 75 1.29 19.44 34.36
C TYR A 75 2.78 19.22 34.07
N THR A 76 3.53 18.74 35.07
CA THR A 76 4.99 18.58 34.99
C THR A 76 5.43 17.67 33.83
N TYR A 77 4.67 16.61 33.57
CA TYR A 77 4.93 15.67 32.48
C TYR A 77 5.05 16.36 31.11
N ALA A 78 4.14 17.30 30.81
CA ALA A 78 4.17 18.07 29.56
C ALA A 78 5.44 18.93 29.45
N ILE A 79 5.87 19.55 30.56
CA ILE A 79 7.10 20.36 30.62
C ILE A 79 8.34 19.49 30.39
N GLU A 80 8.42 18.33 31.05
CA GLU A 80 9.54 17.41 30.92
C GLU A 80 9.64 16.85 29.49
N LYS A 81 8.49 16.49 28.89
CA LYS A 81 8.43 16.06 27.49
C LYS A 81 8.76 17.18 26.50
N LYS A 82 8.35 18.42 26.80
CA LYS A 82 8.75 19.58 26.01
C LYS A 82 10.25 19.85 26.10
N ALA A 83 10.85 19.74 27.28
CA ALA A 83 12.29 19.86 27.43
C ALA A 83 13.05 18.79 26.62
N LEU A 84 12.57 17.55 26.61
CA LEU A 84 13.11 16.49 25.76
C LEU A 84 12.99 16.82 24.26
N ARG A 85 11.85 17.36 23.83
CA ARG A 85 11.61 17.77 22.44
C ARG A 85 12.53 18.92 22.02
N ASP A 86 12.68 19.93 22.86
CA ASP A 86 13.53 21.09 22.61
C ASP A 86 15.02 20.69 22.60
N ALA A 87 15.46 19.83 23.53
CA ALA A 87 16.81 19.25 23.54
C ALA A 87 17.08 18.40 22.28
N ASN A 88 16.11 17.61 21.83
CA ASN A 88 16.21 16.87 20.58
C ASN A 88 16.34 17.82 19.38
N SER A 89 15.57 18.92 19.31
CA SER A 89 15.72 19.88 18.21
C SER A 89 17.12 20.48 18.19
N GLN A 90 17.64 20.89 19.35
CA GLN A 90 19.00 21.44 19.45
C GLN A 90 20.05 20.44 18.96
N LEU A 91 20.01 19.19 19.44
CA LEU A 91 20.99 18.17 19.08
C LEU A 91 20.86 17.76 17.61
N PHE A 92 19.64 17.70 17.08
CA PHE A 92 19.42 17.51 15.66
C PHE A 92 20.08 18.62 14.84
N ASP A 93 19.83 19.89 15.18
CA ASP A 93 20.39 21.02 14.45
C ASP A 93 21.93 21.08 14.58
N ASN A 94 22.48 20.58 15.68
CA ASN A 94 23.92 20.37 15.89
C ASN A 94 24.52 19.18 15.10
N GLY A 95 23.72 18.47 14.29
CA GLY A 95 24.18 17.40 13.42
C GLY A 95 24.05 15.98 13.97
N TYR A 96 23.53 15.79 15.18
CA TYR A 96 23.34 14.46 15.76
C TYR A 96 22.15 13.72 15.13
N ASN A 97 22.21 12.39 15.07
CA ASN A 97 21.15 11.57 14.50
C ASN A 97 20.08 11.25 15.56
N THR A 98 19.28 12.26 15.91
CA THR A 98 18.25 12.18 16.95
C THR A 98 16.86 12.42 16.38
N THR A 99 15.85 11.68 16.84
CA THR A 99 14.45 11.91 16.45
C THR A 99 13.58 12.00 17.70
N CYS A 100 12.65 12.96 17.76
CA CYS A 100 11.59 12.98 18.77
C CYS A 100 10.29 12.42 18.18
N LEU A 101 9.90 11.23 18.64
CA LEU A 101 8.64 10.57 18.27
C LEU A 101 7.58 10.90 19.33
N ASN A 102 6.75 11.90 19.08
CA ASN A 102 5.70 12.36 19.98
C ASN A 102 4.43 11.50 19.80
N LEU A 103 4.03 10.79 20.85
CA LEU A 103 2.91 9.86 20.80
C LEU A 103 1.69 10.40 21.57
N GLY A 104 0.50 10.11 21.06
CA GLY A 104 -0.76 10.19 21.79
C GLY A 104 -0.94 9.04 22.79
N TYR A 105 -2.18 8.72 23.18
CA TYR A 105 -2.45 7.63 24.11
C TYR A 105 -2.09 6.27 23.51
N LEU A 106 -1.35 5.47 24.29
CA LEU A 106 -1.00 4.08 23.96
C LEU A 106 -1.81 3.12 24.80
N ASP A 107 -2.27 2.03 24.22
CA ASP A 107 -3.01 1.00 24.95
C ASP A 107 -2.08 0.25 25.93
N SER A 108 -2.14 0.67 27.18
CA SER A 108 -1.28 0.21 28.26
C SER A 108 -1.99 0.35 29.60
N GLU A 109 -1.60 -0.50 30.56
CA GLU A 109 -2.14 -0.53 31.93
C GLU A 109 -2.17 0.86 32.59
N SER A 110 -1.16 1.70 32.33
CA SER A 110 -1.05 3.04 32.94
C SER A 110 -2.13 4.02 32.51
N VAL A 111 -2.81 3.77 31.40
CA VAL A 111 -3.87 4.65 30.86
C VAL A 111 -5.16 3.88 30.62
N GLU A 112 -5.39 2.78 31.34
CA GLU A 112 -6.61 1.98 31.24
C GLU A 112 -7.87 2.82 31.47
N HIS A 113 -7.81 3.74 32.44
CA HIS A 113 -8.87 4.71 32.78
C HIS A 113 -9.20 5.73 31.68
N ILE A 114 -8.36 5.88 30.66
CA ILE A 114 -8.62 6.78 29.53
C ILE A 114 -9.55 6.09 28.53
N THR A 115 -10.67 6.72 28.21
CA THR A 115 -11.69 6.20 27.28
C THR A 115 -11.52 6.69 25.85
N SER A 116 -10.69 7.72 25.63
CA SER A 116 -10.31 8.19 24.29
C SER A 116 -9.63 7.06 23.49
N ASN A 117 -9.62 7.21 22.16
CA ASN A 117 -8.95 6.27 21.29
C ASN A 117 -7.46 6.15 21.66
N LYS A 118 -6.89 4.97 21.47
CA LYS A 118 -5.51 4.62 21.82
C LYS A 118 -4.82 3.98 20.63
N MET A 119 -3.50 3.99 20.61
CA MET A 119 -2.67 3.27 19.62
C MET A 119 -2.07 2.02 20.23
N THR A 120 -1.80 0.99 19.43
CA THR A 120 -1.08 -0.20 19.92
C THR A 120 0.42 0.07 20.09
N HIS A 121 1.09 -0.72 20.93
CA HIS A 121 2.56 -0.74 20.98
C HIS A 121 3.18 -1.18 19.64
N ARG A 122 2.47 -1.98 18.84
CA ARG A 122 2.94 -2.40 17.50
C ARG A 122 3.07 -1.21 16.57
N SER A 123 2.06 -0.33 16.56
CA SER A 123 2.07 0.90 15.76
C SER A 123 3.32 1.73 16.07
N VAL A 124 3.71 1.85 17.34
CA VAL A 124 4.95 2.55 17.73
C VAL A 124 6.21 1.89 17.17
N VAL A 125 6.31 0.55 17.20
CA VAL A 125 7.45 -0.18 16.61
C VAL A 125 7.53 0.03 15.10
N ASN A 126 6.40 0.01 14.39
CA ASN A 126 6.38 0.31 12.95
C ASN A 126 6.87 1.73 12.64
N ASN A 127 6.51 2.71 13.48
CA ASN A 127 7.00 4.08 13.34
C ASN A 127 8.51 4.19 13.58
N ILE A 128 9.04 3.45 14.56
CA ILE A 128 10.49 3.34 14.78
C ILE A 128 11.17 2.75 13.56
N GLU A 129 10.64 1.67 12.98
CA GLU A 129 11.17 1.06 11.76
C GLU A 129 11.16 2.02 10.56
N TRP A 130 10.06 2.75 10.36
CA TRP A 130 9.97 3.78 9.32
C TRP A 130 11.01 4.88 9.51
N ILE A 131 11.18 5.39 10.74
CA ILE A 131 12.23 6.37 11.06
C ILE A 131 13.62 5.80 10.72
N LEU A 132 13.87 4.54 11.07
CA LEU A 132 15.17 3.90 10.87
C LEU A 132 15.52 3.71 9.39
N THR A 133 14.52 3.39 8.57
CA THR A 133 14.66 3.10 7.13
C THR A 133 14.52 4.32 6.23
N HIS A 134 14.08 5.46 6.76
CA HIS A 134 13.96 6.70 5.99
C HIS A 134 15.34 7.14 5.44
N PRO A 135 15.48 7.44 4.13
CA PRO A 135 16.75 7.92 3.54
C PRO A 135 17.25 9.28 4.08
N HIS A 136 16.44 9.98 4.86
CA HIS A 136 16.74 11.32 5.39
C HIS A 136 16.61 11.35 6.91
N ARG A 137 17.20 12.37 7.53
CA ARG A 137 17.12 12.57 8.98
C ARG A 137 15.74 13.12 9.36
N VAL A 138 15.05 12.41 10.24
CA VAL A 138 13.75 12.84 10.78
C VAL A 138 14.00 13.55 12.10
N LYS A 139 13.71 14.86 12.18
CA LYS A 139 13.86 15.61 13.43
C LYS A 139 12.80 15.25 14.45
N GLU A 140 11.55 15.28 14.01
CA GLU A 140 10.38 15.16 14.86
C GLU A 140 9.18 14.67 14.07
N ILE A 141 8.34 13.87 14.72
CA ILE A 141 7.04 13.47 14.20
C ILE A 141 6.06 13.30 15.35
N THR A 142 4.82 13.73 15.16
CA THR A 142 3.73 13.53 16.13
C THR A 142 2.69 12.61 15.55
N ILE A 143 2.33 11.56 16.29
CA ILE A 143 1.37 10.54 15.87
C ILE A 143 0.35 10.34 17.00
N THR A 144 -0.92 10.56 16.70
CA THR A 144 -2.04 10.44 17.63
C THR A 144 -3.05 9.42 17.13
N PRO A 145 -3.85 8.83 18.04
CA PRO A 145 -4.99 7.99 17.66
C PRO A 145 -5.91 8.70 16.66
N ASN A 146 -6.45 7.95 15.70
CA ASN A 146 -7.49 8.48 14.82
C ASN A 146 -8.81 8.61 15.61
N GLU A 147 -9.52 9.73 15.48
CA GLU A 147 -10.80 9.96 16.15
C GLU A 147 -11.97 9.26 15.42
N SER A 148 -11.85 9.04 14.11
CA SER A 148 -12.88 8.35 13.33
C SER A 148 -12.79 6.84 13.51
N LYS A 149 -13.85 6.21 14.05
CA LYS A 149 -14.01 4.74 14.00
C LYS A 149 -14.75 4.37 12.70
N LYS A 150 -14.05 3.73 11.76
CA LYS A 150 -14.73 3.08 10.63
C LYS A 150 -15.44 1.84 11.15
N GLU A 151 -16.68 1.61 10.73
CA GLU A 151 -17.38 0.36 11.06
C GLU A 151 -16.77 -0.80 10.25
N ASN A 152 -15.99 -1.63 10.92
CA ASN A 152 -15.38 -2.81 10.31
C ASN A 152 -16.28 -4.04 10.50
N LYS A 153 -16.42 -4.88 9.46
CA LYS A 153 -16.93 -6.24 9.64
C LYS A 153 -15.85 -7.06 10.36
N TYR A 154 -16.12 -7.44 11.61
CA TYR A 154 -15.16 -8.16 12.44
C TYR A 154 -15.13 -9.65 12.10
N ASN A 155 -13.92 -10.19 12.02
CA ASN A 155 -13.71 -11.64 12.11
C ASN A 155 -13.53 -12.01 13.59
N ASP A 156 -14.55 -12.62 14.19
CA ASP A 156 -14.58 -12.95 15.62
C ASP A 156 -13.39 -13.80 16.09
N GLN A 157 -12.87 -14.67 15.23
CA GLN A 157 -11.74 -15.53 15.58
C GLN A 157 -10.44 -14.74 15.64
N VAL A 158 -10.21 -13.85 14.67
CA VAL A 158 -9.02 -12.99 14.64
C VAL A 158 -9.07 -11.98 15.77
N VAL A 159 -10.23 -11.34 16.01
CA VAL A 159 -10.41 -10.37 17.10
C VAL A 159 -10.14 -11.01 18.46
N LYS A 160 -10.56 -12.26 18.68
CA LYS A 160 -10.24 -13.00 19.91
C LYS A 160 -8.74 -13.20 20.13
N GLU A 161 -7.97 -13.32 19.05
CA GLU A 161 -6.53 -13.62 19.13
C GLU A 161 -5.67 -12.36 19.30
N ILE A 162 -5.98 -11.29 18.57
CA ILE A 162 -5.13 -10.07 18.54
C ILE A 162 -5.76 -8.85 19.22
N GLY A 163 -7.04 -8.93 19.59
CA GLY A 163 -7.83 -7.81 20.11
C GLY A 163 -8.36 -6.88 19.03
N THR A 164 -9.47 -6.20 19.34
CA THR A 164 -10.18 -5.29 18.40
C THR A 164 -9.28 -4.15 17.92
N LEU A 165 -8.51 -3.52 18.81
CA LEU A 165 -7.66 -2.38 18.45
C LEU A 165 -6.60 -2.75 17.41
N ALA A 166 -5.94 -3.90 17.57
CA ALA A 166 -4.94 -4.36 16.61
C ALA A 166 -5.57 -4.82 15.28
N TYR A 167 -6.83 -5.27 15.29
CA TYR A 167 -7.58 -5.57 14.08
C TYR A 167 -7.90 -4.29 13.30
N ASP A 168 -8.45 -3.28 13.98
CA ASP A 168 -8.84 -2.01 13.37
C ASP A 168 -7.66 -1.26 12.75
N GLU A 169 -6.50 -1.24 13.43
CA GLU A 169 -5.27 -0.66 12.88
C GLU A 169 -4.85 -1.36 11.58
N ARG A 170 -4.95 -2.70 11.51
CA ARG A 170 -4.57 -3.46 10.31
C ARG A 170 -5.52 -3.22 9.14
N ILE A 171 -6.83 -3.18 9.39
CA ILE A 171 -7.82 -2.85 8.36
C ILE A 171 -7.62 -1.43 7.86
N THR A 172 -7.40 -0.47 8.76
CA THR A 172 -7.13 0.93 8.38
C THR A 172 -5.88 1.06 7.52
N ILE A 173 -4.80 0.33 7.84
CA ILE A 173 -3.60 0.30 6.99
C ILE A 173 -3.93 -0.27 5.61
N SER A 174 -4.70 -1.36 5.55
CA SER A 174 -5.13 -1.99 4.29
C SER A 174 -5.95 -1.03 3.43
N ASP A 175 -6.95 -0.38 4.01
CA ASP A 175 -7.77 0.64 3.36
C ASP A 175 -6.91 1.78 2.85
N ASN A 176 -6.04 2.34 3.69
CA ASN A 176 -5.16 3.45 3.30
C ASN A 176 -4.23 3.04 2.16
N LEU A 177 -3.66 1.83 2.19
CA LEU A 177 -2.82 1.33 1.11
C LEU A 177 -3.59 1.24 -0.20
N ARG A 178 -4.84 0.76 -0.15
CA ARG A 178 -5.75 0.74 -1.32
C ARG A 178 -6.08 2.14 -1.81
N ASP A 179 -6.44 3.06 -0.91
CA ASP A 179 -6.85 4.42 -1.26
C ASP A 179 -5.67 5.22 -1.84
N TYR A 180 -4.52 5.22 -1.17
CA TYR A 180 -3.35 6.00 -1.60
C TYR A 180 -2.63 5.40 -2.81
N SER A 181 -2.79 4.10 -3.09
CA SER A 181 -2.26 3.55 -4.32
C SER A 181 -3.02 4.02 -5.57
N THR A 182 -4.25 4.50 -5.43
CA THR A 182 -4.99 5.16 -6.52
C THR A 182 -4.53 6.60 -6.79
N MET A 183 -3.79 7.23 -5.87
CA MET A 183 -3.40 8.65 -5.98
C MET A 183 -2.27 8.90 -7.00
N TYR A 184 -1.43 7.90 -7.27
CA TYR A 184 -0.21 8.09 -8.09
C TYR A 184 -0.41 7.64 -9.54
N ALA A 185 -0.93 8.54 -10.37
CA ALA A 185 -1.19 8.32 -11.80
C ALA A 185 0.07 8.41 -12.69
N ASN A 186 1.11 7.61 -12.43
CA ASN A 186 2.30 7.62 -13.30
C ASN A 186 2.20 6.64 -14.47
N CYS A 187 1.62 5.45 -14.27
CA CYS A 187 1.57 4.37 -15.28
C CYS A 187 0.15 3.86 -15.57
N TYR A 188 -0.85 4.35 -14.83
CA TYR A 188 -2.25 3.94 -14.97
C TYR A 188 -3.13 5.19 -15.08
N LYS A 189 -4.09 5.18 -16.00
CA LYS A 189 -5.04 6.29 -16.16
C LYS A 189 -6.40 5.76 -16.59
N GLN A 190 -7.43 6.12 -15.84
CA GLN A 190 -8.81 5.90 -16.28
C GLN A 190 -9.15 6.86 -17.41
N LEU A 191 -9.76 6.35 -18.47
CA LEU A 191 -10.05 7.10 -19.69
C LEU A 191 -11.51 7.54 -19.74
N HIS A 192 -11.91 8.41 -18.81
CA HIS A 192 -13.30 8.89 -18.67
C HIS A 192 -13.88 9.52 -19.93
N GLN A 193 -13.03 10.05 -20.83
CA GLN A 193 -13.47 10.69 -22.07
C GLN A 193 -14.19 9.75 -23.05
N PHE A 194 -14.08 8.42 -22.87
CA PHE A 194 -14.80 7.43 -23.68
C PHE A 194 -16.14 7.00 -23.05
N GLY A 195 -16.51 7.56 -21.90
CA GLY A 195 -17.72 7.18 -21.17
C GLY A 195 -17.62 5.79 -20.54
N GLN A 196 -18.77 5.30 -20.07
CA GLN A 196 -18.91 3.96 -19.50
C GLN A 196 -19.39 2.96 -20.56
N TYR A 197 -18.91 1.73 -20.45
CA TYR A 197 -19.42 0.57 -21.17
C TYR A 197 -20.44 -0.19 -20.32
N ASP A 198 -21.46 -0.75 -20.96
CA ASP A 198 -22.52 -1.53 -20.33
C ASP A 198 -21.97 -2.88 -19.86
N LEU A 199 -21.52 -2.95 -18.61
CA LEU A 199 -20.89 -4.15 -18.07
C LEU A 199 -21.86 -5.34 -17.95
N GLU A 200 -23.16 -5.13 -17.85
CA GLU A 200 -24.12 -6.24 -17.85
C GLU A 200 -24.14 -6.92 -19.22
N LYS A 201 -24.13 -6.13 -20.30
CA LYS A 201 -23.98 -6.67 -21.66
C LYS A 201 -22.62 -7.32 -21.88
N VAL A 202 -21.54 -6.66 -21.48
CA VAL A 202 -20.18 -7.22 -21.63
C VAL A 202 -20.06 -8.55 -20.87
N ARG A 203 -20.59 -8.66 -19.65
CA ARG A 203 -20.59 -9.92 -18.89
C ARG A 203 -21.40 -11.01 -19.60
N ALA A 204 -22.56 -10.67 -20.17
CA ALA A 204 -23.36 -11.63 -20.94
C ALA A 204 -22.62 -12.11 -22.21
N GLU A 205 -21.98 -11.19 -22.95
CA GLU A 205 -21.18 -11.51 -24.14
C GLU A 205 -19.96 -12.38 -23.77
N VAL A 206 -19.28 -12.06 -22.66
CA VAL A 206 -18.18 -12.87 -22.12
C VAL A 206 -18.64 -14.27 -21.73
N ALA A 207 -19.82 -14.40 -21.11
CA ALA A 207 -20.37 -15.72 -20.77
C ALA A 207 -20.58 -16.59 -22.03
N VAL A 208 -21.17 -16.02 -23.08
CA VAL A 208 -21.34 -16.71 -24.37
C VAL A 208 -20.00 -17.15 -24.96
N LEU A 209 -18.98 -16.28 -24.90
CA LEU A 209 -17.64 -16.62 -25.38
C LEU A 209 -17.00 -17.77 -24.59
N LEU A 210 -17.13 -17.76 -23.27
CA LEU A 210 -16.58 -18.80 -22.39
C LEU A 210 -17.34 -20.14 -22.50
N GLU A 211 -18.62 -20.12 -22.89
CA GLU A 211 -19.39 -21.32 -23.22
C GLU A 211 -19.02 -21.89 -24.59
N ALA A 212 -18.72 -21.02 -25.56
CA ALA A 212 -18.43 -21.43 -26.94
C ALA A 212 -16.97 -21.82 -27.19
N HIS A 213 -16.03 -21.32 -26.39
CA HIS A 213 -14.60 -21.48 -26.63
C HIS A 213 -13.84 -21.87 -25.36
N GLU A 214 -12.93 -22.85 -25.49
CA GLU A 214 -11.98 -23.17 -24.42
C GLU A 214 -10.94 -22.05 -24.26
N LEU A 215 -10.54 -21.79 -23.01
CA LEU A 215 -9.46 -20.88 -22.71
C LEU A 215 -8.10 -21.51 -23.02
N HIS A 216 -7.27 -20.84 -23.80
CA HIS A 216 -5.88 -21.24 -24.02
C HIS A 216 -4.97 -20.30 -23.23
N ASP A 217 -4.22 -20.82 -22.25
CA ASP A 217 -3.42 -20.01 -21.31
C ASP A 217 -4.26 -18.89 -20.65
N ASN A 218 -5.48 -19.27 -20.26
CA ASN A 218 -6.50 -18.42 -19.66
C ASN A 218 -6.95 -17.24 -20.53
N GLN A 219 -6.86 -17.38 -21.86
CA GLN A 219 -7.15 -16.32 -22.82
C GLN A 219 -7.93 -16.82 -24.04
N ILE A 220 -8.64 -15.89 -24.69
CA ILE A 220 -9.17 -16.03 -26.05
C ILE A 220 -9.02 -14.70 -26.80
N MET A 221 -8.79 -14.76 -28.10
CA MET A 221 -8.67 -13.57 -28.95
C MET A 221 -10.04 -13.01 -29.33
N LEU A 222 -10.18 -11.69 -29.21
CA LEU A 222 -11.36 -10.94 -29.67
C LEU A 222 -11.07 -10.23 -31.00
N GLN A 223 -9.80 -10.13 -31.39
CA GLN A 223 -9.37 -9.73 -32.72
C GLN A 223 -8.38 -10.74 -33.31
N SER A 224 -8.45 -10.96 -34.61
CA SER A 224 -7.55 -11.86 -35.34
C SER A 224 -7.21 -11.32 -36.73
N LEU A 225 -6.39 -12.07 -37.47
CA LEU A 225 -6.00 -11.71 -38.84
C LEU A 225 -7.15 -11.90 -39.84
N ASP A 226 -8.16 -12.72 -39.51
CA ASP A 226 -9.25 -13.12 -40.40
C ASP A 226 -10.66 -12.89 -39.84
N GLY A 227 -10.77 -12.49 -38.57
CA GLY A 227 -12.03 -12.31 -37.85
C GLY A 227 -12.68 -13.62 -37.39
N LYS A 228 -11.94 -14.73 -37.35
CA LYS A 228 -12.47 -16.07 -37.03
C LYS A 228 -11.59 -16.86 -36.07
N ASP A 229 -10.28 -16.62 -36.07
CA ASP A 229 -9.33 -17.35 -35.22
C ASP A 229 -9.27 -16.79 -33.80
N PHE A 230 -9.68 -17.59 -32.82
CA PHE A 230 -9.68 -17.21 -31.40
C PHE A 230 -8.36 -17.48 -30.68
N TYR A 231 -7.35 -18.07 -31.34
CA TYR A 231 -6.18 -18.65 -30.65
C TYR A 231 -4.82 -18.15 -31.13
N THR A 232 -4.67 -17.79 -32.40
CA THR A 232 -3.40 -17.22 -32.88
C THR A 232 -3.13 -15.86 -32.24
N GLY A 233 -1.92 -15.67 -31.72
CA GLY A 233 -1.50 -14.40 -31.11
C GLY A 233 -1.80 -14.27 -29.63
N ILE A 234 -2.34 -15.31 -28.96
CA ILE A 234 -2.47 -15.36 -27.49
C ILE A 234 -1.08 -15.34 -26.81
N THR A 235 -1.02 -14.93 -25.54
CA THR A 235 0.17 -14.91 -24.68
C THR A 235 1.20 -13.81 -25.02
N GLN A 236 2.45 -14.19 -25.28
CA GLN A 236 3.61 -13.34 -25.50
C GLN A 236 3.78 -13.02 -26.98
N VAL A 237 4.35 -11.85 -27.28
CA VAL A 237 4.67 -11.42 -28.65
C VAL A 237 5.61 -12.38 -29.38
N SER A 238 6.45 -13.12 -28.65
CA SER A 238 7.32 -14.18 -29.19
C SER A 238 6.56 -15.35 -29.82
N LYS A 239 5.26 -15.51 -29.57
CA LYS A 239 4.41 -16.55 -30.18
C LYS A 239 3.61 -16.04 -31.39
N ILE A 240 3.76 -14.77 -31.76
CA ILE A 240 3.14 -14.23 -32.97
C ILE A 240 3.88 -14.80 -34.20
N PRO A 241 3.16 -15.19 -35.28
CA PRO A 241 3.80 -15.69 -36.50
C PRO A 241 4.86 -14.73 -37.06
N GLU A 242 5.90 -15.29 -37.67
CA GLU A 242 6.97 -14.51 -38.28
C GLU A 242 6.41 -13.55 -39.34
N GLY A 243 6.86 -12.29 -39.31
CA GLY A 243 6.41 -11.24 -40.23
C GLY A 243 5.09 -10.57 -39.85
N ILE A 244 4.41 -11.02 -38.78
CA ILE A 244 3.19 -10.43 -38.24
C ILE A 244 3.53 -9.60 -36.99
N VAL A 245 2.90 -8.44 -36.84
CA VAL A 245 3.00 -7.57 -35.67
C VAL A 245 1.67 -7.48 -34.92
N GLU A 246 1.69 -7.04 -33.67
CA GLU A 246 0.47 -6.93 -32.84
C GLU A 246 -0.63 -6.08 -33.50
N ASN A 247 -0.25 -5.10 -34.32
CA ASN A 247 -1.16 -4.23 -35.06
C ASN A 247 -2.01 -4.96 -36.11
N ASP A 248 -1.53 -6.10 -36.62
CA ASP A 248 -2.20 -6.81 -37.71
C ASP A 248 -3.44 -7.58 -37.22
N PHE A 249 -3.59 -7.76 -35.91
CA PHE A 249 -4.76 -8.37 -35.27
C PHE A 249 -5.85 -7.30 -35.09
N ASP A 250 -6.50 -6.90 -36.19
CA ASP A 250 -7.45 -5.79 -36.22
C ASP A 250 -8.90 -6.20 -36.53
N LYS A 251 -9.14 -7.42 -37.03
CA LYS A 251 -10.50 -7.90 -37.38
C LYS A 251 -11.19 -8.52 -36.19
N LEU A 252 -12.43 -8.11 -35.93
CA LEU A 252 -13.23 -8.60 -34.80
C LEU A 252 -13.59 -10.08 -34.98
N ASN A 253 -13.43 -10.85 -33.91
CA ASN A 253 -13.97 -12.21 -33.76
C ASN A 253 -15.36 -12.21 -33.10
N VAL A 254 -15.78 -11.07 -32.56
CA VAL A 254 -17.09 -10.85 -31.93
C VAL A 254 -18.04 -10.14 -32.89
N HIS A 255 -19.35 -10.20 -32.60
CA HIS A 255 -20.36 -9.52 -33.42
C HIS A 255 -20.15 -7.99 -33.42
N GLU A 256 -20.27 -7.34 -34.57
CA GLU A 256 -19.97 -5.90 -34.73
C GLU A 256 -20.87 -5.01 -33.85
N ASP A 257 -22.12 -5.42 -33.62
CA ASP A 257 -23.08 -4.71 -32.75
C ASP A 257 -22.91 -4.99 -31.25
N SER A 258 -21.90 -5.76 -30.84
CA SER A 258 -21.65 -6.09 -29.43
C SER A 258 -21.05 -4.91 -28.65
N GLU A 259 -21.27 -4.89 -27.33
CA GLU A 259 -20.66 -3.88 -26.46
C GLU A 259 -19.13 -4.05 -26.39
N ILE A 260 -18.63 -5.28 -26.50
CA ILE A 260 -17.20 -5.58 -26.66
C ILE A 260 -16.65 -4.96 -27.96
N ALA A 261 -17.35 -5.11 -29.09
CA ALA A 261 -16.94 -4.50 -30.35
C ALA A 261 -16.92 -2.97 -30.26
N ARG A 262 -17.93 -2.37 -29.62
CA ARG A 262 -17.97 -0.93 -29.35
C ARG A 262 -16.73 -0.49 -28.57
N PHE A 263 -16.38 -1.17 -27.48
CA PHE A 263 -15.17 -0.91 -26.70
C PHE A 263 -13.89 -0.99 -27.53
N ILE A 264 -13.73 -2.05 -28.34
CA ILE A 264 -12.52 -2.22 -29.16
C ILE A 264 -12.40 -1.08 -30.19
N ASN A 265 -13.49 -0.76 -30.87
CA ASN A 265 -13.53 0.23 -31.94
C ASN A 265 -13.36 1.66 -31.43
N ASP A 266 -14.06 2.04 -30.35
CA ASP A 266 -14.01 3.39 -29.77
C ASP A 266 -12.57 3.76 -29.36
N LEU A 267 -11.82 2.81 -28.78
CA LEU A 267 -10.47 3.03 -28.29
C LEU A 267 -9.38 2.68 -29.30
N GLY A 268 -9.73 2.20 -30.50
CA GLY A 268 -8.78 1.82 -31.54
C GLY A 268 -7.80 0.73 -31.08
N ILE A 269 -8.28 -0.21 -30.27
CA ILE A 269 -7.46 -1.29 -29.72
C ILE A 269 -7.18 -2.33 -30.82
N THR A 270 -5.97 -2.86 -30.82
CA THR A 270 -5.55 -4.00 -31.67
C THR A 270 -5.12 -5.16 -30.79
N ARG A 271 -5.14 -6.38 -31.32
CA ARG A 271 -4.83 -7.60 -30.56
C ARG A 271 -5.64 -7.69 -29.26
N ALA A 272 -6.92 -7.33 -29.32
CA ALA A 272 -7.84 -7.45 -28.19
C ALA A 272 -8.04 -8.92 -27.82
N ARG A 273 -8.04 -9.19 -26.52
CA ARG A 273 -8.21 -10.51 -25.93
C ARG A 273 -9.04 -10.43 -24.65
N LEU A 274 -9.80 -11.47 -24.39
CA LEU A 274 -10.33 -11.77 -23.07
C LEU A 274 -9.21 -12.45 -22.28
N LEU A 275 -8.98 -11.98 -21.07
CA LEU A 275 -7.99 -12.48 -20.13
C LEU A 275 -8.70 -12.87 -18.84
N VAL A 276 -8.66 -14.15 -18.51
CA VAL A 276 -9.09 -14.68 -17.21
C VAL A 276 -7.83 -14.89 -16.39
N LEU A 277 -7.72 -14.25 -15.24
CA LEU A 277 -6.65 -14.52 -14.27
C LEU A 277 -7.26 -15.36 -13.14
N PRO A 278 -6.93 -16.66 -13.03
CA PRO A 278 -7.52 -17.54 -12.04
C PRO A 278 -7.28 -17.06 -10.60
N GLU A 279 -8.07 -17.58 -9.66
CA GLU A 279 -7.83 -17.40 -8.23
C GLU A 279 -6.37 -17.70 -7.85
N LYS A 280 -5.85 -16.99 -6.83
CA LYS A 280 -4.50 -17.20 -6.24
C LYS A 280 -3.35 -17.20 -7.25
N THR A 281 -3.46 -16.46 -8.35
CA THR A 281 -2.47 -16.44 -9.44
C THR A 281 -1.89 -15.04 -9.63
N CYS A 282 -0.62 -14.97 -10.03
CA CYS A 282 -0.02 -13.76 -10.58
C CYS A 282 0.80 -14.09 -11.82
N TYR A 283 0.99 -13.11 -12.70
CA TYR A 283 1.96 -13.23 -13.78
C TYR A 283 3.38 -13.03 -13.26
N THR A 284 4.34 -13.56 -14.00
CA THR A 284 5.74 -13.18 -13.81
C THR A 284 5.88 -11.67 -13.97
N PHE A 285 6.80 -11.07 -13.22
CA PHE A 285 7.11 -9.66 -13.39
C PHE A 285 7.80 -9.44 -14.74
N HIS A 286 7.22 -8.64 -15.63
CA HIS A 286 7.66 -8.51 -17.03
C HIS A 286 7.36 -7.11 -17.58
N PHE A 287 7.78 -6.85 -18.81
CA PHE A 287 7.38 -5.66 -19.58
C PHE A 287 6.83 -6.10 -20.93
N ASP A 288 5.89 -5.31 -21.45
CA ASP A 288 5.34 -5.45 -22.79
C ASP A 288 6.09 -4.53 -23.78
N PRO A 289 6.07 -4.82 -25.09
CA PRO A 289 6.61 -3.91 -26.09
C PRO A 289 5.76 -2.65 -26.31
N THR A 290 4.49 -2.65 -25.88
CA THR A 290 3.58 -1.49 -26.02
C THR A 290 2.58 -1.47 -24.88
N SER A 291 2.13 -0.27 -24.51
CA SER A 291 1.08 -0.04 -23.51
C SER A 291 -0.23 -0.77 -23.86
N ARG A 292 -1.05 -1.03 -22.83
CA ARG A 292 -2.32 -1.74 -22.94
C ARG A 292 -3.49 -0.87 -22.51
N ILE A 293 -4.65 -1.14 -23.09
CA ILE A 293 -5.93 -0.65 -22.58
C ILE A 293 -6.70 -1.84 -22.06
N HIS A 294 -7.31 -1.70 -20.87
CA HIS A 294 -8.11 -2.72 -20.21
C HIS A 294 -9.52 -2.20 -19.95
N LEU A 295 -10.52 -3.04 -20.22
CA LEU A 295 -11.86 -2.94 -19.64
C LEU A 295 -11.98 -4.06 -18.59
N VAL A 296 -12.27 -3.67 -17.36
CA VAL A 296 -12.42 -4.62 -16.25
C VAL A 296 -13.83 -5.20 -16.28
N VAL A 297 -13.96 -6.49 -16.55
CA VAL A 297 -15.26 -7.18 -16.64
C VAL A 297 -15.67 -7.71 -15.27
N LYS A 298 -14.71 -8.28 -14.54
CA LYS A 298 -14.90 -8.79 -13.19
C LYS A 298 -13.61 -8.60 -12.40
N THR A 299 -13.70 -8.02 -11.21
CA THR A 299 -12.56 -7.84 -10.30
C THR A 299 -13.00 -8.10 -8.86
N ASN A 300 -12.06 -8.02 -7.93
CA ASN A 300 -12.29 -8.19 -6.50
C ASN A 300 -11.32 -7.31 -5.70
N GLU A 301 -11.59 -7.14 -4.40
CA GLU A 301 -10.79 -6.27 -3.53
C GLU A 301 -9.32 -6.70 -3.37
N TRP A 302 -8.98 -7.94 -3.76
CA TRP A 302 -7.64 -8.54 -3.70
C TRP A 302 -7.00 -8.74 -5.09
N ALA A 303 -7.50 -8.03 -6.10
CA ALA A 303 -6.96 -8.01 -7.46
C ALA A 303 -6.19 -6.70 -7.72
N PHE A 304 -4.93 -6.82 -8.14
CA PHE A 304 -4.02 -5.68 -8.29
C PHE A 304 -3.18 -5.75 -9.58
N MET A 305 -2.71 -4.60 -10.03
CA MET A 305 -1.53 -4.46 -10.87
C MET A 305 -0.37 -4.01 -9.99
N ALA A 306 0.83 -4.53 -10.17
CA ALA A 306 2.03 -3.97 -9.54
C ALA A 306 2.91 -3.30 -10.60
N ASP A 307 3.46 -2.13 -10.28
CA ASP A 307 4.35 -1.38 -11.17
C ASP A 307 5.84 -1.49 -10.81
N GLU A 308 6.69 -0.78 -11.55
CA GLU A 308 8.15 -0.82 -11.45
C GLU A 308 8.70 -0.32 -10.11
N LYS A 309 7.83 0.31 -9.30
CA LYS A 309 8.13 0.79 -7.95
C LYS A 309 7.47 -0.06 -6.86
N TRP A 310 7.02 -1.27 -7.21
CA TRP A 310 6.37 -2.23 -6.30
C TRP A 310 5.05 -1.72 -5.71
N ARG A 311 4.36 -0.81 -6.41
CA ARG A 311 3.09 -0.24 -5.93
C ARG A 311 1.93 -1.04 -6.47
N LEU A 312 1.00 -1.43 -5.60
CA LEU A 312 -0.20 -2.19 -5.95
C LEU A 312 -1.36 -1.26 -6.31
N PHE A 313 -1.87 -1.34 -7.52
CA PHE A 313 -2.96 -0.54 -8.05
C PHE A 313 -4.20 -1.41 -8.34
N HIS A 314 -5.36 -1.02 -7.83
CA HIS A 314 -6.63 -1.74 -8.08
C HIS A 314 -7.43 -1.07 -9.19
N MET A 315 -7.90 -1.88 -10.15
CA MET A 315 -8.76 -1.43 -11.26
C MET A 315 -10.20 -1.90 -10.99
N PRO A 316 -11.15 -0.99 -10.70
CA PRO A 316 -12.54 -1.34 -10.46
C PRO A 316 -13.25 -1.77 -11.76
N ASP A 317 -14.29 -2.58 -11.63
CA ASP A 317 -15.25 -2.95 -12.68
C ASP A 317 -16.40 -1.92 -12.75
N ASP A 318 -16.06 -0.66 -12.97
CA ASP A 318 -17.00 0.49 -13.02
C ASP A 318 -17.39 0.90 -14.45
N GLY A 319 -17.04 0.08 -15.43
CA GLY A 319 -17.37 0.27 -16.85
C GLY A 319 -16.47 1.28 -17.57
N TYR A 320 -15.53 1.93 -16.89
CA TYR A 320 -14.56 2.80 -17.58
C TYR A 320 -13.32 2.03 -18.04
N PRO A 321 -12.80 2.35 -19.23
CA PRO A 321 -11.55 1.79 -19.72
C PRO A 321 -10.34 2.40 -19.01
N TRP A 322 -9.28 1.61 -18.91
CA TRP A 322 -8.03 1.98 -18.25
C TRP A 322 -6.86 1.86 -19.20
N TYR A 323 -6.10 2.93 -19.35
CA TYR A 323 -4.78 2.89 -19.96
C TYR A 323 -3.75 2.45 -18.94
N VAL A 324 -2.87 1.53 -19.35
CA VAL A 324 -1.78 0.98 -18.56
C VAL A 324 -0.50 1.05 -19.39
N ASP A 325 0.50 1.79 -18.92
CA ASP A 325 1.81 1.81 -19.56
C ASP A 325 2.65 0.59 -19.16
N THR A 326 2.32 -0.54 -19.76
CA THR A 326 2.99 -1.84 -19.57
C THR A 326 4.39 -1.91 -20.17
N THR A 327 4.89 -0.84 -20.78
CA THR A 327 6.30 -0.75 -21.23
C THR A 327 7.27 -0.69 -20.05
N TYR A 328 6.79 -0.27 -18.88
CA TYR A 328 7.49 -0.41 -17.62
C TYR A 328 7.29 -1.82 -17.03
N PRO A 329 8.27 -2.31 -16.24
CA PRO A 329 8.13 -3.57 -15.51
C PRO A 329 6.87 -3.59 -14.64
N HIS A 330 6.05 -4.64 -14.78
CA HIS A 330 4.77 -4.77 -14.08
C HIS A 330 4.37 -6.24 -13.89
N THR A 331 3.32 -6.47 -13.10
CA THR A 331 2.60 -7.75 -13.04
C THR A 331 1.11 -7.55 -12.72
N ALA A 332 0.27 -8.50 -13.11
CA ALA A 332 -1.11 -8.59 -12.62
C ALA A 332 -1.22 -9.69 -11.56
N ILE A 333 -1.92 -9.38 -10.47
CA ILE A 333 -2.09 -10.24 -9.31
C ILE A 333 -3.60 -10.45 -9.08
N ASN A 334 -3.99 -11.69 -8.84
CA ASN A 334 -5.28 -12.06 -8.30
C ASN A 334 -5.06 -12.88 -7.02
N SER A 335 -5.20 -12.24 -5.87
CA SER A 335 -5.00 -12.87 -4.56
C SER A 335 -6.31 -13.28 -3.88
N ALA A 336 -7.42 -13.30 -4.61
CA ALA A 336 -8.72 -13.77 -4.13
C ALA A 336 -8.97 -15.26 -4.43
N LEU A 337 -10.14 -15.73 -3.98
CA LEU A 337 -10.73 -17.05 -4.23
C LEU A 337 -11.70 -17.04 -5.43
N GLU A 338 -11.57 -16.07 -6.31
CA GLU A 338 -12.41 -15.97 -7.50
C GLU A 338 -11.62 -15.40 -8.67
N ASP A 339 -12.02 -15.76 -9.88
CA ASP A 339 -11.36 -15.31 -11.09
C ASP A 339 -11.57 -13.82 -11.33
N ARG A 340 -10.52 -13.20 -11.86
CA ARG A 340 -10.49 -11.81 -12.32
C ARG A 340 -10.52 -11.80 -13.84
N ILE A 341 -11.43 -11.05 -14.45
CA ILE A 341 -11.65 -11.06 -15.90
C ILE A 341 -11.46 -9.66 -16.45
N HIS A 342 -10.57 -9.52 -17.42
CA HIS A 342 -10.34 -8.27 -18.15
C HIS A 342 -10.46 -8.54 -19.65
N ILE A 343 -11.02 -7.58 -20.36
CA ILE A 343 -10.76 -7.45 -21.80
C ILE A 343 -9.59 -6.49 -21.93
N MET A 344 -8.57 -6.86 -22.69
CA MET A 344 -7.41 -5.99 -22.89
C MET A 344 -6.87 -6.11 -24.31
N GLY A 345 -6.19 -5.08 -24.76
CA GLY A 345 -5.43 -5.15 -26.00
C GLY A 345 -4.38 -4.06 -26.08
N ARG A 346 -3.69 -4.04 -27.20
CA ARG A 346 -2.67 -3.03 -27.49
C ARG A 346 -3.34 -1.66 -27.64
N ALA A 347 -2.86 -0.70 -26.85
CA ALA A 347 -3.26 0.69 -27.00
C ALA A 347 -2.80 1.21 -28.38
N PRO A 348 -3.61 2.01 -29.10
CA PRO A 348 -3.10 2.71 -30.28
C PRO A 348 -1.92 3.59 -29.86
N GLN A 349 -0.89 3.68 -30.70
CA GLN A 349 0.31 4.43 -30.34
C GLN A 349 0.03 5.94 -30.16
N LYS A 350 -0.20 6.33 -28.90
CA LYS A 350 0.32 7.49 -28.12
C LYS A 350 -0.70 7.92 -27.06
N PRO A 351 -0.28 8.03 -25.80
CA PRO A 351 -0.56 9.21 -25.03
C PRO A 351 0.78 9.92 -24.80
N TYR A 352 0.98 10.98 -25.60
CA TYR A 352 2.06 11.98 -25.48
C TYR A 352 3.46 11.59 -26.02
N LYS A 353 3.99 12.51 -26.84
CA LYS A 353 5.42 12.77 -26.98
C LYS A 353 5.82 13.76 -25.90
#